data_AF-A0A378AAT0-F1
#
_entry.id   AF-A0A378AAT0-F1
#
_cell.length_a   1.000
_cell.length_b   1.000
_cell.length_c   1.000
_cell.angle_alpha   90.00
_cell.angle_beta   90.00
_cell.angle_gamma   90.00
#
_symmetry.space_group_name_H-M   'P 1'
#
loop_
_entity.id
_entity.type
_entity.pdbx_description
1 polymer ?
#
loop_
_entity_poly.entity_id
_entity_poly.type
_entity_poly.pdbx_seq_one_letter_code
_entity_poly.pdbx_strand_id
1 'polypeptide(L)' 'MAQKGKKTVVIDFDIGLRNLDLIMGCERRVVYDFVNVIQGDATLNQALIKDKRTENLYILPLPRPGIKTL' A
#
# COMPACT_ATOMS: atom_id res chain seq x y z
N MET A 1 -10.51 -9.80 8.64
CA MET A 1 -10.82 -8.52 9.34
C MET A 1 -11.72 -7.64 8.48
N ALA A 2 -11.28 -7.22 7.28
CA ALA A 2 -12.08 -6.39 6.37
C ALA A 2 -13.46 -6.96 6.01
N GLN A 3 -13.54 -8.24 5.65
CA GLN A 3 -14.81 -8.93 5.37
C GLN A 3 -15.76 -9.00 6.57
N LYS A 4 -15.24 -8.79 7.79
CA LYS A 4 -16.04 -8.71 9.03
C LYS A 4 -16.44 -7.25 9.35
N GLY A 5 -16.40 -6.36 8.37
CA GLY A 5 -16.79 -4.94 8.51
C GLY A 5 -15.75 -4.03 9.15
N LYS A 6 -14.55 -4.51 9.48
CA LYS A 6 -13.52 -3.70 10.13
C LYS A 6 -12.67 -2.95 9.10
N LYS A 7 -12.49 -1.64 9.25
CA LYS A 7 -11.50 -0.88 8.47
C LYS A 7 -10.11 -1.47 8.70
N THR A 8 -9.50 -2.01 7.66
CA THR A 8 -8.27 -2.82 7.74
C THR A 8 -7.26 -2.30 6.73
N VAL A 9 -6.02 -2.09 7.19
CA VAL A 9 -4.86 -1.85 6.33
C VAL A 9 -3.98 -3.08 6.38
N VAL A 10 -3.46 -3.51 5.24
CA VAL A 10 -2.38 -4.50 5.15
C VAL A 10 -1.09 -3.77 4.83
N ILE A 11 -0.08 -4.08 5.63
CA ILE A 11 1.31 -3.62 5.47
C ILE A 11 2.15 -4.89 5.56
N ASP A 12 2.97 -5.13 4.57
CA ASP A 12 3.92 -6.25 4.56
C ASP A 12 5.31 -5.67 4.73
N PHE A 13 6.03 -6.07 5.79
CA PHE A 13 7.39 -5.60 6.10
C PHE A 13 8.50 -6.46 5.49
N ASP A 14 8.15 -7.35 4.55
CA ASP A 14 9.13 -8.14 3.79
C ASP A 14 9.80 -7.29 2.70
N ILE A 15 10.86 -6.57 3.09
CA ILE A 15 11.70 -5.76 2.20
C ILE A 15 12.46 -6.70 1.24
N GLY A 16 11.87 -7.01 0.09
CA GLY A 16 12.56 -7.74 -0.98
C GLY A 16 11.66 -8.48 -1.95
N LEU A 17 10.44 -8.84 -1.55
CA LEU A 17 9.52 -9.59 -2.40
C LEU A 17 8.30 -8.74 -2.71
N ARG A 18 8.07 -8.51 -4.01
CA ARG A 18 6.97 -7.72 -4.57
C ARG A 18 5.61 -8.41 -4.45
N ASN A 19 5.39 -9.12 -3.35
CA ASN A 19 4.31 -10.09 -3.26
C ASN A 19 2.99 -9.39 -2.95
N LEU A 20 2.98 -8.41 -2.03
CA LEU A 20 1.72 -7.83 -1.58
C LEU A 20 1.00 -7.03 -2.68
N ASP A 21 1.67 -6.06 -3.32
CA ASP A 21 1.03 -5.22 -4.34
C ASP A 21 0.61 -6.03 -5.58
N LEU A 22 1.39 -7.06 -5.93
CA LEU A 22 1.10 -7.99 -7.03
C LEU A 22 -0.08 -8.92 -6.72
N ILE A 23 -0.10 -9.56 -5.54
CA ILE A 23 -1.22 -10.43 -5.09
C ILE A 23 -2.51 -9.60 -4.94
N MET A 24 -2.37 -8.35 -4.49
CA MET A 24 -3.50 -7.44 -4.33
C MET A 24 -3.94 -6.79 -5.66
N GLY A 25 -3.18 -6.94 -6.74
CA GLY A 25 -3.46 -6.33 -8.05
C GLY A 25 -3.52 -4.81 -8.00
N CYS A 26 -2.62 -4.20 -7.24
CA CYS A 26 -2.56 -2.75 -7.04
C CYS A 26 -1.24 -2.11 -7.47
N GLU A 27 -0.34 -2.86 -8.10
CA GLU A 27 1.01 -2.45 -8.45
C GLU A 27 1.08 -1.20 -9.33
N ARG A 28 0.10 -1.03 -10.25
CA ARG A 28 -0.02 0.14 -11.14
C ARG A 28 -0.65 1.37 -10.48
N ARG A 29 -1.11 1.24 -9.24
CA ARG A 29 -1.79 2.30 -8.48
C ARG A 29 -0.93 2.85 -7.34
N VAL A 30 0.30 2.34 -7.20
CA VAL A 30 1.28 2.83 -6.22
C VAL A 30 1.86 4.15 -6.74
N VAL A 31 1.47 5.26 -6.11
CA VAL A 31 2.02 6.59 -6.39
C VAL A 31 3.04 6.97 -5.32
N TYR A 32 2.61 6.89 -4.05
CA TYR A 32 3.42 7.11 -2.86
C TYR A 32 3.52 5.81 -2.04
N ASP A 33 4.60 5.67 -1.30
CA ASP A 33 4.84 4.56 -0.37
C ASP A 33 5.03 5.05 1.08
N PHE A 34 5.28 4.09 1.97
CA PHE A 34 5.54 4.32 3.38
C PHE A 34 6.71 5.29 3.65
N VAL A 35 7.77 5.29 2.84
CA VAL A 35 8.91 6.19 3.03
C VAL A 35 8.51 7.63 2.69
N ASN A 36 7.76 7.85 1.61
CA ASN A 36 7.24 9.19 1.30
C ASN A 36 6.39 9.75 2.46
N VAL A 37 5.60 8.91 3.14
CA VAL A 37 4.81 9.33 4.31
C VAL A 37 5.68 9.71 5.49
N ILE A 38 6.70 8.90 5.81
CA ILE A 38 7.60 9.15 6.94
C ILE A 38 8.50 10.38 6.68
N GLN A 39 8.88 10.63 5.42
CA GLN A 39 9.69 11.78 5.02
C GLN A 39 8.88 13.08 4.87
N GLY A 40 7.55 13.00 4.84
CA GLY A 40 6.67 14.16 4.72
C GLY A 40 6.36 14.58 3.28
N ASP A 41 6.78 13.79 2.29
CA ASP A 41 6.51 14.04 0.87
C ASP A 41 5.05 13.74 0.49
N ALA A 42 4.36 12.90 1.28
CA ALA A 42 2.96 12.54 1.07
C ALA A 42 2.19 12.32 2.37
N THR A 43 0.88 12.55 2.35
CA THR A 43 -0.01 12.17 3.46
C THR A 43 -0.32 10.67 3.42
N LEU A 44 -0.66 10.08 4.58
CA LEU A 44 -1.10 8.68 4.65
C LEU A 44 -2.29 8.39 3.71
N ASN A 45 -3.23 9.33 3.56
CA ASN A 45 -4.37 9.16 2.65
C ASN A 45 -3.95 9.08 1.18
N GLN A 46 -2.90 9.79 0.77
CA GLN A 46 -2.38 9.71 -0.60
C GLN A 46 -1.62 8.40 -0.86
N ALA A 47 -0.99 7.83 0.16
CA ALA A 47 -0.25 6.56 0.04
C ALA A 47 -1.16 5.32 0.14
N LEU A 48 -2.30 5.40 0.83
CA LEU A 48 -3.21 4.27 0.97
C LEU A 48 -3.93 3.94 -0.33
N ILE A 49 -3.81 2.68 -0.76
CA ILE A 49 -4.53 2.15 -1.91
C ILE A 49 -5.75 1.37 -1.43
N LYS A 50 -6.95 1.80 -1.81
CA LYS A 50 -8.18 1.04 -1.56
C LYS A 50 -8.22 -0.22 -2.43
N ASP A 51 -8.51 -1.37 -1.82
CA ASP A 51 -8.76 -2.59 -2.58
C ASP A 51 -10.08 -2.45 -3.36
N LYS A 52 -10.11 -2.94 -4.60
CA LYS A 52 -11.29 -2.83 -5.46
C LYS A 52 -12.36 -3.88 -5.14
N ARG A 53 -11.97 -4.97 -4.47
CA ARG A 53 -12.81 -6.15 -4.23
C ARG A 53 -13.41 -6.14 -2.82
N THR A 54 -12.70 -5.52 -1.88
CA THR A 54 -13.04 -5.54 -0.46
C THR A 54 -13.14 -4.11 0.08
N GLU A 55 -14.37 -3.65 0.35
CA GLU A 55 -14.68 -2.25 0.66
C GLU A 55 -13.83 -1.63 1.78
N ASN A 56 -13.59 -2.38 2.85
CA ASN A 56 -12.90 -1.91 4.05
C ASN A 56 -11.40 -2.25 4.07
N LEU A 57 -10.84 -2.69 2.95
CA LEU A 57 -9.45 -3.11 2.85
C LEU A 57 -8.61 -2.09 2.10
N TYR A 58 -7.47 -1.75 2.69
CA TYR A 58 -6.50 -0.82 2.16
C TYR A 58 -5.12 -1.46 2.20
N ILE A 59 -4.25 -1.00 1.31
CA ILE A 59 -2.86 -1.43 1.22
C ILE A 59 -2.00 -0.19 1.43
N LEU A 60 -1.01 -0.26 2.31
CA LEU A 60 0.06 0.73 2.38
C LEU A 60 1.30 0.15 1.70
N PRO A 61 1.72 0.67 0.55
CA PRO A 61 2.89 0.17 -0.15
C PRO A 61 4.15 0.43 0.67
N LEU A 62 5.11 -0.51 0.60
CA LEU A 62 6.47 -0.28 1.06
C LEU A 62 7.38 0.16 -0.08
N PRO A 63 8.46 0.90 0.23
CA PRO A 63 9.47 1.30 -0.76
C PRO A 63 10.03 0.08 -1.50
N ARG A 64 10.25 0.23 -2.80
CA ARG A 64 10.78 -0.82 -3.67
C ARG A 64 12.22 -0.48 -4.10
N PRO A 65 13.18 -1.40 -4.00
CA PRO A 65 14.52 -1.19 -4.57
C PRO A 65 14.44 -0.90 -6.08
N GLY A 66 15.03 0.20 -6.53
CA GLY A 66 15.14 0.55 -7.94
C GLY A 66 13.90 1.18 -8.61
N ILE A 67 12.77 1.33 -7.89
CA ILE A 67 11.63 2.11 -8.36
C ILE A 67 11.50 3.33 -7.46
N LYS A 68 11.60 4.52 -8.04
CA LYS A 68 11.20 5.76 -7.36
C LYS A 68 9.68 5.87 -7.46
N THR A 69 9.02 5.81 -6.31
CA THR A 69 7.74 6.46 -6.08
C THR A 69 7.92 7.97 -6.26
N LEU A 70 6.87 8.64 -6.75
CA LEU A 70 6.90 10.05 -7.09
C LEU A 70 6.84 10.93 -5.83
#